data_AF-A0A9E4K8X2-F1
#
_entry.id   AF-A0A9E4K8X2-F1
#
_cell.length_a   1.000
_cell.length_b   1.000
_cell.length_c   1.000
_cell.angle_alpha   90.00
_cell.angle_beta   90.00
_cell.angle_gamma   90.00
#
_symmetry.space_group_name_H-M   'P 1'
#
loop_
_entity.id
_entity.type
_entity.pdbx_description
1 polymer ?
#
loop_
_entity_poly.entity_id
_entity_poly.type
_entity_poly.pdbx_seq_one_letter_code
_entity_poly.pdbx_strand_id
1 'polypeptide(L)'
;LEIIDIWHFALSDLILHNATLEGAAAQALEGLNQATDGVDLRSSIEQLAMFSIKTESADIGHFATMMQAAELSFDDLYKTYIGKNVLNFFRQDHGYKEGSYIKVWDGREDNEYLSEILSKLDPDSADFSDQVYRQLQHYYPAETTDNN
;
A
#
# COMPACT_ATOMS: atom_id res chain seq x y z
N LEU A 1 3.88 -4.50 4.15
CA LEU A 1 4.00 -3.03 3.90
C LEU A 1 4.78 -2.78 2.62
N GLU A 2 6.04 -3.24 2.50
CA GLU A 2 6.87 -3.03 1.29
C GLU A 2 6.23 -3.48 -0.04
N ILE A 3 5.53 -4.63 -0.06
CA ILE A 3 4.79 -5.12 -1.25
C ILE A 3 3.75 -4.10 -1.72
N ILE A 4 3.14 -3.37 -0.80
CA ILE A 4 2.10 -2.37 -1.09
C ILE A 4 2.73 -1.12 -1.69
N ASP A 5 3.92 -0.73 -1.23
CA ASP A 5 4.64 0.40 -1.78
C ASP A 5 5.06 0.07 -3.24
N ILE A 6 5.50 -1.16 -3.52
CA ILE A 6 5.73 -1.65 -4.90
C ILE A 6 4.44 -1.56 -5.73
N TRP A 7 3.30 -1.98 -5.18
CA TRP A 7 2.02 -1.91 -5.88
C TRP A 7 1.59 -0.47 -6.21
N HIS A 8 1.83 0.49 -5.32
CA HIS A 8 1.56 1.91 -5.61
C HIS A 8 2.34 2.39 -6.83
N PHE A 9 3.63 2.04 -6.91
CA PHE A 9 4.44 2.40 -8.08
C PHE A 9 3.97 1.69 -9.35
N ALA A 10 3.65 0.40 -9.25
CA ALA A 10 3.16 -0.39 -10.37
C ALA A 10 1.84 0.15 -10.94
N LEU A 11 0.86 0.45 -10.07
CA LEU A 11 -0.39 1.07 -10.47
C LEU A 11 -0.19 2.48 -11.04
N SER A 12 0.69 3.28 -10.45
CA SER A 12 1.00 4.61 -10.97
C SER A 12 1.58 4.53 -12.39
N ASP A 13 2.49 3.58 -12.62
CA ASP A 13 3.07 3.33 -13.94
C ASP A 13 1.99 2.93 -14.97
N LEU A 14 1.11 1.99 -14.61
CA LEU A 14 0.01 1.55 -15.46
C LEU A 14 -0.93 2.71 -15.83
N ILE A 15 -1.29 3.55 -14.85
CA ILE A 15 -2.17 4.72 -15.07
C ILE A 15 -1.49 5.75 -15.98
N LEU A 16 -0.19 5.99 -15.81
CA LEU A 16 0.56 6.95 -16.62
C LEU A 16 0.70 6.50 -18.08
N HIS A 17 0.85 5.19 -18.32
CA HIS A 17 1.12 4.64 -19.65
C HIS A 17 -0.12 4.13 -20.39
N ASN A 18 -1.29 4.10 -19.75
CA ASN A 18 -2.56 3.79 -20.39
C ASN A 18 -3.35 5.06 -20.74
N ALA A 19 -4.10 5.00 -21.85
CA ALA A 19 -4.94 6.11 -22.28
C ALA A 19 -6.19 6.30 -21.39
N THR A 20 -6.64 5.23 -20.72
CA THR A 20 -7.83 5.24 -19.86
C THR A 20 -7.60 4.42 -18.59
N LEU A 21 -8.35 4.75 -17.53
CA LEU A 21 -8.33 3.98 -16.29
C LEU A 21 -8.83 2.55 -16.49
N GLU A 22 -9.81 2.36 -17.38
CA GLU A 22 -10.32 1.04 -17.74
C GLU A 22 -9.25 0.19 -18.41
N GLY A 23 -8.39 0.79 -19.24
CA GLY A 23 -7.25 0.11 -19.86
C GLY A 23 -6.21 -0.32 -18.81
N ALA A 24 -5.84 0.60 -17.92
CA ALA A 24 -4.93 0.30 -16.81
C ALA A 24 -5.48 -0.83 -15.91
N ALA A 25 -6.77 -0.79 -15.59
CA ALA A 25 -7.44 -1.82 -14.80
C ALA A 25 -7.46 -3.18 -15.50
N ALA A 26 -7.74 -3.21 -16.81
CA ALA A 26 -7.71 -4.44 -17.60
C ALA A 26 -6.31 -5.06 -17.63
N GLN A 27 -5.27 -4.24 -17.84
CA GLN A 27 -3.88 -4.71 -17.84
C GLN A 27 -3.44 -5.21 -16.45
N ALA A 28 -3.83 -4.51 -15.38
CA ALA A 28 -3.58 -4.96 -14.01
C ALA A 28 -4.24 -6.33 -13.75
N LEU A 29 -5.51 -6.48 -14.13
CA LEU A 29 -6.26 -7.72 -13.95
C LEU A 29 -5.65 -8.87 -14.76
N GLU A 30 -5.23 -8.62 -15.99
CA GLU A 30 -4.55 -9.62 -16.82
C GLU A 30 -3.27 -10.10 -16.13
N GLY A 31 -2.41 -9.18 -15.71
CA GLY A 31 -1.15 -9.55 -15.04
C GLY A 31 -1.35 -10.26 -13.71
N LEU A 32 -2.35 -9.86 -12.91
CA LEU A 32 -2.67 -10.53 -11.64
C LEU A 32 -3.07 -12.00 -11.82
N ASN A 33 -3.59 -12.36 -13.00
CA ASN A 33 -3.93 -13.74 -13.35
C ASN A 33 -2.77 -14.53 -13.99
N GLN A 34 -1.58 -13.95 -14.10
CA GLN A 34 -0.39 -14.57 -14.71
C GLN A 34 0.66 -15.01 -13.67
N ALA A 35 0.26 -15.17 -12.40
CA ALA A 35 1.16 -15.66 -11.36
C ALA A 35 1.76 -17.04 -11.73
N THR A 36 3.05 -17.21 -11.44
CA THR A 36 3.77 -18.47 -11.67
C THR A 36 3.86 -19.27 -10.38
N ASP A 37 3.28 -20.46 -10.37
CA ASP A 37 3.30 -21.34 -9.20
C ASP A 37 4.73 -21.84 -8.86
N GLY A 38 4.97 -22.08 -7.57
CA GLY A 38 6.16 -22.78 -7.09
C GLY A 38 7.46 -21.97 -7.06
N VAL A 39 7.37 -20.66 -7.29
CA VAL A 39 8.50 -19.72 -7.12
C VAL A 39 8.57 -19.28 -5.66
N ASP A 40 9.75 -19.39 -5.02
CA ASP A 40 9.93 -18.89 -3.66
C ASP A 40 9.99 -17.36 -3.61
N LEU A 41 9.74 -16.78 -2.43
CA LEU A 41 9.65 -15.34 -2.25
C LEU A 41 10.90 -14.60 -2.74
N ARG A 42 12.11 -15.12 -2.45
CA ARG A 42 13.34 -14.44 -2.87
C ARG A 42 13.46 -14.43 -4.39
N SER A 43 13.25 -15.59 -5.01
CA SER A 43 13.31 -15.72 -6.47
C SER A 43 12.26 -14.84 -7.15
N SER A 44 11.06 -14.71 -6.58
CA SER A 44 10.01 -13.85 -7.14
C SER A 44 10.38 -12.37 -7.12
N ILE A 45 11.02 -11.89 -6.04
CA ILE A 45 11.51 -10.51 -5.92
C ILE A 45 12.61 -10.23 -6.95
N GLU A 46 13.57 -11.15 -7.11
CA GLU A 46 14.65 -11.01 -8.09
C GLU A 46 14.12 -10.97 -9.52
N GLN A 47 13.12 -11.81 -9.84
CA GLN A 47 12.47 -11.81 -11.15
C GLN A 47 11.70 -10.50 -11.39
N LEU A 48 10.90 -10.04 -10.43
CA LEU A 48 10.19 -8.77 -10.54
C LEU A 48 11.14 -7.59 -10.80
N ALA A 49 12.25 -7.52 -10.05
CA ALA A 49 13.26 -6.49 -10.24
C ALA A 49 13.92 -6.59 -11.63
N MET A 50 14.34 -7.79 -12.02
CA MET A 50 14.98 -8.03 -13.32
C MET A 50 14.05 -7.63 -14.48
N PHE A 51 12.80 -8.04 -14.45
CA PHE A 51 11.84 -7.73 -15.51
C PHE A 51 11.50 -6.24 -15.54
N SER A 52 11.24 -5.61 -14.39
CA SER A 52 10.98 -4.16 -14.32
C SER A 52 12.13 -3.34 -14.90
N ILE A 53 13.39 -3.75 -14.66
CA ILE A 53 14.56 -3.10 -15.26
C ILE A 53 14.63 -3.35 -16.77
N LYS A 54 14.38 -4.59 -17.20
CA LYS A 54 14.49 -4.99 -18.60
C LYS A 54 13.42 -4.35 -19.49
N THR A 55 12.21 -4.17 -18.98
CA THR A 55 11.06 -3.62 -19.72
C THR A 55 10.89 -2.12 -19.48
N GLU A 56 11.59 -1.55 -18.50
CA GLU A 56 11.41 -0.17 -18.03
C GLU A 56 9.95 0.14 -17.66
N SER A 57 9.20 -0.86 -17.17
CA SER A 57 7.79 -0.75 -16.81
C SER A 57 7.42 -1.74 -15.72
N ALA A 58 6.31 -1.48 -15.02
CA ALA A 58 5.78 -2.37 -14.00
C ALA A 58 5.39 -3.74 -14.57
N ASP A 59 5.98 -4.80 -14.01
CA ASP A 59 5.65 -6.18 -14.37
C ASP A 59 4.65 -6.79 -13.37
N ILE A 60 3.37 -6.75 -13.74
CA ILE A 60 2.26 -7.19 -12.87
C ILE A 60 2.23 -8.72 -12.71
N GLY A 61 2.68 -9.49 -13.70
CA GLY A 61 2.72 -10.96 -13.61
C GLY A 61 3.74 -11.44 -12.58
N HIS A 62 4.93 -10.85 -12.57
CA HIS A 62 5.93 -11.12 -11.54
C HIS A 62 5.54 -10.54 -10.18
N PHE A 63 4.82 -9.42 -10.15
CA PHE A 63 4.22 -8.91 -8.92
C PHE A 63 3.21 -9.91 -8.33
N ALA A 64 2.33 -10.49 -9.16
CA ALA A 64 1.36 -11.50 -8.74
C ALA A 64 2.04 -12.76 -8.21
N THR A 65 3.13 -13.18 -8.86
CA THR A 65 3.98 -14.29 -8.39
C THR A 65 4.57 -14.00 -7.01
N MET A 66 5.06 -12.77 -6.80
CA MET A 66 5.57 -12.34 -5.49
C MET A 66 4.47 -12.29 -4.42
N MET A 67 3.26 -11.83 -4.74
CA MET A 67 2.12 -11.87 -3.82
C MET A 67 1.80 -13.30 -3.39
N GLN A 68 1.74 -14.22 -4.36
CA GLN A 68 1.46 -15.63 -4.09
C GLN A 68 2.54 -16.25 -3.19
N ALA A 69 3.82 -15.99 -3.47
CA ALA A 69 4.94 -16.47 -2.66
C ALA A 69 4.98 -15.85 -1.25
N ALA A 70 4.37 -14.68 -1.05
CA ALA A 70 4.22 -14.02 0.23
C ALA A 70 2.91 -14.41 0.96
N GLU A 71 2.11 -15.32 0.40
CA GLU A 71 0.78 -15.69 0.90
C GLU A 71 -0.17 -14.49 1.06
N LEU A 72 0.00 -13.46 0.23
CA LEU A 72 -0.79 -12.23 0.26
C LEU A 72 -1.97 -12.34 -0.70
N SER A 73 -3.20 -12.30 -0.19
CA SER A 73 -4.40 -12.29 -1.02
C SER A 73 -4.62 -10.92 -1.69
N PHE A 74 -5.43 -10.89 -2.76
CA PHE A 74 -5.84 -9.62 -3.36
C PHE A 74 -6.63 -8.75 -2.38
N ASP A 75 -7.45 -9.34 -1.52
CA ASP A 75 -8.19 -8.61 -0.50
C ASP A 75 -7.24 -7.96 0.51
N ASP A 76 -6.17 -8.64 0.90
CA ASP A 76 -5.15 -8.08 1.79
C ASP A 76 -4.36 -6.96 1.13
N LEU A 77 -4.04 -7.12 -0.17
CA LEU A 77 -3.43 -6.07 -0.99
C LEU A 77 -4.33 -4.83 -1.02
N TYR A 78 -5.61 -5.01 -1.38
CA TYR A 78 -6.60 -3.93 -1.46
C TYR A 78 -6.75 -3.20 -0.11
N LYS A 79 -6.97 -3.96 0.97
CA LYS A 79 -7.06 -3.46 2.34
C LYS A 79 -5.89 -2.59 2.72
N THR A 80 -4.69 -3.13 2.53
CA THR A 80 -3.47 -2.45 2.95
C THR A 80 -3.17 -1.26 2.04
N TYR A 81 -3.51 -1.33 0.75
CA TYR A 81 -3.40 -0.23 -0.20
C TYR A 81 -4.29 0.96 0.20
N ILE A 82 -5.58 0.71 0.48
CA ILE A 82 -6.50 1.77 0.93
C ILE A 82 -6.04 2.33 2.27
N GLY A 83 -5.70 1.47 3.24
CA GLY A 83 -5.18 1.91 4.53
C GLY A 83 -3.93 2.78 4.42
N LYS A 84 -2.97 2.40 3.55
CA LYS A 84 -1.75 3.18 3.32
C LYS A 84 -2.04 4.52 2.67
N ASN A 85 -2.98 4.57 1.73
CA ASN A 85 -3.43 5.83 1.13
C ASN A 85 -4.05 6.75 2.18
N VAL A 86 -4.92 6.23 3.04
CA VAL A 86 -5.50 7.00 4.15
C VAL A 86 -4.42 7.51 5.10
N LEU A 87 -3.44 6.68 5.48
CA LEU A 87 -2.30 7.11 6.30
C LEU A 87 -1.47 8.20 5.61
N ASN A 88 -1.25 8.09 4.30
CA ASN A 88 -0.54 9.12 3.54
C ASN A 88 -1.30 10.45 3.52
N PHE A 89 -2.62 10.46 3.36
CA PHE A 89 -3.43 11.67 3.51
C PHE A 89 -3.37 12.21 4.94
N PHE A 90 -3.52 11.33 5.93
CA PHE A 90 -3.42 11.69 7.34
C PHE A 90 -2.09 12.39 7.66
N ARG A 91 -0.96 11.88 7.15
CA ARG A 91 0.36 12.52 7.25
C ARG A 91 0.34 13.95 6.70
N GLN A 92 -0.21 14.15 5.50
CA GLN A 92 -0.28 15.47 4.88
C GLN A 92 -1.11 16.44 5.71
N ASP A 93 -2.28 16.01 6.20
CA ASP A 93 -3.16 16.85 7.03
C ASP A 93 -2.51 17.27 8.36
N HIS A 94 -1.56 16.47 8.85
CA HIS A 94 -0.85 16.71 10.12
C HIS A 94 0.58 17.23 9.91
N GLY A 95 0.85 17.85 8.76
CA GLY A 95 2.04 18.67 8.57
C GLY A 95 3.29 17.93 8.07
N TYR A 96 3.14 16.83 7.32
CA TYR A 96 4.28 16.05 6.84
C TYR A 96 5.18 16.82 5.88
N LYS A 97 4.63 17.73 5.07
CA LYS A 97 5.44 18.60 4.17
C LYS A 97 6.11 19.73 4.92
N GLU A 98 5.47 20.16 6.00
CA GLU A 98 5.90 21.22 6.92
C GLU A 98 6.94 20.69 7.94
N GLY A 99 7.08 19.37 8.05
CA GLY A 99 8.00 18.70 8.95
C GLY A 99 7.49 18.60 10.40
N SER A 100 6.25 18.98 10.68
CA SER A 100 5.64 18.91 12.02
C SER A 100 4.97 17.57 12.32
N TYR A 101 4.81 16.70 11.32
CA TYR A 101 4.23 15.38 11.50
C TYR A 101 5.08 14.48 12.41
N ILE A 102 4.44 13.86 13.39
CA ILE A 102 5.07 12.88 14.27
C ILE A 102 4.90 11.49 13.66
N LYS A 103 5.99 10.86 13.19
CA LYS A 103 5.94 9.49 12.62
C LYS A 103 5.90 8.39 13.69
N VAL A 104 6.46 8.65 14.86
CA VAL A 104 6.56 7.68 15.96
C VAL A 104 5.58 8.08 17.07
N TRP A 105 4.53 7.29 17.27
CA TRP A 105 3.50 7.51 18.29
C TRP A 105 3.77 6.56 19.45
N ASP A 106 3.91 7.06 20.67
CA ASP A 106 4.20 6.28 21.89
C ASP A 106 5.30 5.20 21.72
N GLY A 107 6.33 5.49 20.93
CA GLY A 107 7.47 4.60 20.69
C GLY A 107 7.28 3.55 19.58
N ARG A 108 6.17 3.58 18.85
CA ARG A 108 5.88 2.72 17.68
C ARG A 108 5.70 3.56 16.42
N GLU A 109 6.04 3.04 15.25
CA GLU A 109 5.79 3.76 13.99
C GLU A 109 4.29 3.81 13.63
N ASP A 110 3.86 4.90 13.00
CA ASP A 110 2.51 5.08 12.46
C ASP A 110 1.99 3.89 11.62
N ASN A 111 2.87 3.27 10.81
CA ASN A 111 2.54 2.10 10.00
C ASN A 111 2.19 0.87 10.86
N GLU A 112 2.73 0.76 12.09
CA GLU A 112 2.40 -0.33 13.01
C GLU A 112 0.97 -0.16 13.55
N TYR A 113 0.57 1.07 13.88
CA TYR A 113 -0.81 1.38 14.24
C TYR A 113 -1.76 1.11 13.07
N LEU A 114 -1.37 1.50 11.85
CA LEU A 114 -2.15 1.20 10.65
C LEU A 114 -2.39 -0.31 10.51
N SER A 115 -1.33 -1.13 10.64
CA SER A 115 -1.45 -2.60 10.58
C SER A 115 -2.44 -3.13 11.63
N GLU A 116 -2.36 -2.62 12.86
CA GLU A 116 -3.26 -2.99 13.95
C GLU A 116 -4.72 -2.58 13.66
N ILE A 117 -4.94 -1.38 13.11
CA ILE A 117 -6.26 -0.89 12.73
C ILE A 117 -6.87 -1.78 11.63
N LEU A 118 -6.11 -2.05 10.57
CA LEU A 118 -6.59 -2.84 9.43
C LEU A 118 -6.95 -4.27 9.84
N SER A 119 -6.27 -4.84 10.83
CA SER A 119 -6.59 -6.18 11.36
C SER A 119 -7.96 -6.27 12.05
N LYS A 120 -8.55 -5.12 12.43
CA LYS A 120 -9.80 -5.04 13.20
C LYS A 120 -10.99 -4.55 12.37
N LEU A 121 -10.76 -3.96 11.20
CA LEU A 121 -11.80 -3.33 10.39
C LEU A 121 -12.30 -4.24 9.28
N ASP A 122 -13.57 -4.09 8.94
CA ASP A 122 -14.19 -4.75 7.79
C ASP A 122 -13.91 -3.93 6.52
N PRO A 123 -13.16 -4.47 5.55
CA PRO A 123 -12.80 -3.78 4.31
C PRO A 123 -13.97 -3.53 3.37
N ASP A 124 -15.04 -4.31 3.49
CA ASP A 124 -16.21 -4.22 2.62
C ASP A 124 -17.18 -3.14 3.12
N SER A 125 -16.86 -2.49 4.25
CA SER A 125 -17.64 -1.38 4.77
C SER A 125 -17.56 -0.18 3.84
N ALA A 126 -18.72 0.40 3.53
CA ALA A 126 -18.83 1.57 2.64
C ALA A 126 -18.07 2.81 3.19
N ASP A 127 -17.82 2.87 4.49
CA ASP A 127 -17.07 3.93 5.18
C ASP A 127 -15.68 3.46 5.68
N PHE A 128 -15.10 2.39 5.09
CA PHE A 128 -13.82 1.82 5.53
C PHE A 128 -12.70 2.86 5.65
N SER A 129 -12.50 3.71 4.63
CA SER A 129 -11.49 4.77 4.65
C SER A 129 -11.69 5.77 5.80
N ASP A 130 -12.95 6.15 6.07
CA ASP A 130 -13.30 7.06 7.16
C ASP A 130 -13.11 6.40 8.53
N GLN A 131 -13.35 5.09 8.63
CA GLN A 131 -13.04 4.32 9.84
C GLN A 131 -11.54 4.29 10.11
N VAL A 132 -10.72 4.01 9.08
CA VAL A 132 -9.25 4.03 9.21
C VAL A 132 -8.79 5.41 9.66
N TYR A 133 -9.25 6.48 9.02
CA TYR A 133 -8.84 7.85 9.36
C TYR A 133 -9.19 8.21 10.82
N ARG A 134 -10.42 7.92 11.26
CA ARG A 134 -10.85 8.15 12.65
C ARG A 134 -10.01 7.37 13.66
N GLN A 135 -9.64 6.14 13.34
CA GLN A 135 -8.77 5.34 14.20
C GLN A 135 -7.34 5.91 14.25
N LEU A 136 -6.78 6.34 13.12
CA LEU A 136 -5.48 7.02 13.11
C LEU A 136 -5.50 8.28 13.97
N GLN A 137 -6.56 9.08 13.87
CA GLN A 137 -6.74 10.28 14.69
C GLN A 137 -6.82 9.96 16.20
N HIS A 138 -7.39 8.80 16.56
CA HIS A 138 -7.47 8.36 17.96
C HIS A 138 -6.09 8.04 18.56
N TYR A 139 -5.18 7.47 17.78
CA TYR A 139 -3.82 7.14 18.23
C TYR A 139 -2.82 8.28 18.05
N TYR A 140 -3.11 9.26 17.17
CA TYR A 140 -2.18 10.34 16.91
C TYR A 140 -1.96 11.20 18.16
N PRO A 141 -0.71 11.46 18.57
CA PRO A 141 -0.43 12.33 19.69
C PRO A 141 -1.01 13.72 19.44
N ALA A 142 -1.87 14.20 20.34
CA ALA A 142 -2.24 15.60 20.34
C ALA A 142 -0.97 16.44 20.54
N GLU A 143 -0.86 17.59 19.86
CA GLU A 143 0.21 18.54 20.14
C GLU A 143 0.25 18.78 21.66
N THR A 144 1.31 18.29 22.33
CA THR A 144 1.68 18.82 23.62
C THR A 144 2.07 20.27 23.36
N THR A 145 1.10 21.16 23.49
CA THR A 145 1.37 22.55 23.83
C THR A 145 2.03 22.49 25.19
N ASP A 146 3.36 22.39 25.18
CA ASP A 146 4.20 22.74 26.32
C ASP A 146 3.94 24.23 26.58
N ASN A 147 2.88 24.50 27.33
CA ASN A 147 2.68 25.77 28.00
C ASN A 147 3.74 25.84 29.11
N ASN A 148 4.90 26.40 28.76
CA ASN A 148 5.91 26.80 29.72
C ASN A 148 6.16 28.31 29.58
#